data_AF-A0A2E6ZTB4-F1
#
_entry.id   AF-A0A2E6ZTB4-F1
#
_cell.length_a   1.000
_cell.length_b   1.000
_cell.length_c   1.000
_cell.angle_alpha   90.00
_cell.angle_beta   90.00
_cell.angle_gamma   90.00
#
_symmetry.space_group_name_H-M   'P 1'
#
loop_
_entity.id
_entity.type
_entity.pdbx_description
1 polymer ?
#
loop_
_entity_poly.entity_id
_entity_poly.type
_entity_poly.pdbx_seq_one_letter_code
_entity_poly.pdbx_strand_id
1 'polypeptide(L)'
;MHKGQVGLGGSGVHAFLMVGLAYLLVAILIPGTIIARAGSWDLFSSTGMAFTFGAGVLGALGALGIVFALINGGQPNVVPPLVFAGAPVVSVFVAMLYNPPQNSPSPIFFIGIVMAAAGAGLVLAYRPT
;
A
#
# COMPACT_ATOMS: atom_id res chain seq x y z
N MET A 1 -0.62 15.17 -1.62
CA MET A 1 0.85 15.08 -1.64
C MET A 1 1.50 16.10 -2.56
N HIS A 2 0.97 16.36 -3.76
CA HIS A 2 1.53 17.34 -4.71
C HIS A 2 1.69 18.77 -4.12
N LYS A 3 0.65 19.33 -3.46
CA LYS A 3 0.74 20.65 -2.80
C LYS A 3 1.78 20.71 -1.66
N GLY A 4 1.96 19.62 -0.92
CA GLY A 4 2.95 19.52 0.15
C GLY A 4 4.38 19.38 -0.37
N GLN A 5 4.58 18.67 -1.48
CA GLN A 5 5.87 18.60 -2.16
C GLN A 5 6.28 19.96 -2.73
N VAL A 6 5.34 20.72 -3.32
CA VAL A 6 5.59 22.08 -3.82
C VAL A 6 5.98 23.04 -2.69
N GLY A 7 5.34 22.93 -1.52
CA GLY A 7 5.68 23.74 -0.34
C GLY A 7 7.02 23.37 0.33
N LEU A 8 7.57 22.18 0.04
CA LEU A 8 8.84 21.68 0.58
C LEU A 8 9.98 21.72 -0.47
N GLY A 9 9.92 22.67 -1.42
CA GLY A 9 10.95 22.84 -2.43
C GLY A 9 11.03 21.73 -3.47
N GLY A 10 9.95 20.99 -3.70
CA GLY A 10 9.86 19.93 -4.71
C GLY A 10 10.44 18.57 -4.29
N SER A 11 10.97 18.44 -3.06
CA SER A 11 11.60 17.20 -2.64
C SER A 11 10.60 16.15 -2.16
N GLY A 12 10.41 15.09 -2.96
CA GLY A 12 9.53 13.97 -2.62
C GLY A 12 9.95 13.22 -1.34
N VAL A 13 11.24 13.19 -1.02
CA VAL A 13 11.77 12.51 0.17
C VAL A 13 11.37 13.23 1.45
N HIS A 14 11.44 14.56 1.49
CA HIS A 14 11.04 15.35 2.66
C HIS A 14 9.54 15.25 2.91
N ALA A 15 8.74 15.25 1.84
CA ALA A 15 7.30 15.00 1.96
C ALA A 15 7.01 13.60 2.51
N PHE A 16 7.75 12.56 2.07
CA PHE A 16 7.60 11.21 2.59
C PHE A 16 7.99 11.10 4.07
N LEU A 17 9.04 11.81 4.52
CA LEU A 17 9.43 11.86 5.92
C LEU A 17 8.31 12.44 6.81
N MET A 18 7.67 13.52 6.37
CA MET A 18 6.53 14.10 7.11
C MET A 18 5.32 13.16 7.17
N VAL A 19 5.05 12.42 6.09
CA VAL A 19 4.01 11.39 6.07
C VAL A 19 4.37 10.23 7.01
N GLY A 20 5.64 9.82 7.05
CA GLY A 20 6.13 8.80 7.98
C GLY A 20 5.95 9.20 9.44
N LEU A 21 6.25 10.46 9.78
CA LEU A 21 6.03 10.98 11.14
C LEU A 21 4.54 10.98 11.50
N ALA A 22 3.67 11.39 10.58
CA ALA A 22 2.23 11.35 10.78
C ALA A 22 1.73 9.91 11.00
N TYR A 23 2.23 8.93 10.22
CA TYR A 23 1.88 7.53 10.43
C TYR A 23 2.37 7.00 11.77
N LEU A 24 3.56 7.36 12.23
CA LEU A 24 4.05 6.95 13.55
C LEU A 24 3.13 7.47 14.67
N LEU A 25 2.74 8.74 14.61
CA LEU A 25 1.82 9.32 15.60
C LEU A 25 0.46 8.62 15.58
N VAL A 26 -0.15 8.46 14.41
CA VAL A 26 -1.49 7.87 14.27
C VAL A 26 -1.48 6.38 14.62
N ALA A 27 -0.49 5.61 14.13
CA ALA A 27 -0.39 4.17 14.34
C ALA A 27 -0.05 3.79 15.79
N ILE A 28 0.51 4.71 16.58
CA ILE A 28 0.77 4.48 18.01
C ILE A 28 -0.42 4.98 18.85
N LEU A 29 -0.88 6.22 18.63
CA LEU A 29 -1.90 6.82 19.49
C LEU A 29 -3.27 6.15 19.36
N ILE A 30 -3.74 5.88 18.14
CA ILE A 30 -5.09 5.32 17.97
C ILE A 30 -5.15 3.86 18.42
N PRO A 31 -4.34 2.92 17.88
CA PRO A 31 -4.38 1.53 18.32
C PRO A 31 -3.96 1.37 19.78
N GLY A 32 -2.97 2.16 20.24
CA GLY A 32 -2.50 2.14 21.62
C GLY A 32 -3.59 2.50 22.62
N THR A 33 -4.41 3.53 22.33
CA THR A 33 -5.55 3.88 23.20
C THR A 33 -6.65 2.82 23.19
N ILE A 34 -6.89 2.17 22.04
CA ILE A 34 -7.86 1.07 21.93
C ILE A 34 -7.40 -0.13 22.77
N ILE A 35 -6.14 -0.55 22.61
CA ILE A 35 -5.58 -1.70 23.33
C ILE A 35 -5.49 -1.41 24.84
N ALA A 36 -5.08 -0.21 25.23
CA ALA A 36 -5.02 0.20 26.63
C ALA A 36 -6.40 0.16 27.32
N ARG A 37 -7.47 0.54 26.61
CA ARG A 37 -8.85 0.45 27.14
C ARG A 37 -9.39 -0.98 27.15
N ALA A 38 -9.00 -1.80 26.18
CA ALA A 38 -9.42 -3.20 26.09
C ALA A 38 -8.66 -4.12 27.07
N GLY A 39 -7.49 -3.70 27.56
CA GLY A 39 -6.65 -4.50 28.45
C GLY A 39 -6.02 -5.73 27.79
N SER A 40 -6.04 -5.81 26.45
CA SER A 40 -5.70 -7.03 25.69
C SER A 40 -4.20 -7.19 25.42
N TRP A 41 -3.35 -6.96 26.42
CA TRP A 41 -1.90 -7.03 26.30
C TRP A 41 -1.37 -8.47 26.13
N ASP A 42 -2.15 -9.47 26.52
CA ASP A 42 -1.76 -10.88 26.43
C ASP A 42 -1.78 -11.44 25.01
N LEU A 43 -2.35 -10.71 24.05
CA LEU A 43 -2.42 -11.11 22.63
C LEU A 43 -1.12 -10.86 21.87
N PHE A 44 -0.17 -10.14 22.46
CA PHE A 44 1.14 -9.86 21.84
C PHE A 44 2.04 -11.10 21.89
N SER A 45 2.00 -11.91 20.83
CA SER A 45 2.95 -13.01 20.64
C SER A 45 4.21 -12.55 19.89
N SER A 46 5.38 -13.11 20.24
CA SER A 46 6.67 -12.79 19.60
C SER A 46 6.65 -13.04 18.09
N THR A 47 6.05 -14.14 17.66
CA THR A 47 5.87 -14.48 16.24
C THR A 47 4.95 -13.51 15.52
N GLY A 48 3.80 -13.17 16.12
CA GLY A 48 2.85 -12.23 15.54
C GLY A 48 3.44 -10.83 15.39
N MET A 49 4.18 -10.36 16.39
CA MET A 49 4.89 -9.07 16.33
C MET A 49 5.96 -9.05 15.24
N ALA A 50 6.81 -10.08 15.15
CA ALA A 50 7.85 -10.13 14.13
C ALA A 50 7.26 -10.15 12.70
N PHE A 51 6.20 -10.93 12.48
CA PHE A 51 5.57 -11.03 11.17
C PHE A 51 4.87 -9.73 10.76
N THR A 52 4.11 -9.11 11.67
CA THR A 52 3.41 -7.85 11.41
C THR A 52 4.39 -6.69 11.24
N PHE A 53 5.46 -6.65 12.03
CA PHE A 53 6.54 -5.67 11.86
C PHE A 53 7.24 -5.83 10.50
N GLY A 54 7.60 -7.06 10.13
CA GLY A 54 8.20 -7.35 8.83
C GLY A 54 7.30 -6.95 7.66
N ALA A 55 6.01 -7.29 7.74
CA ALA A 55 5.01 -6.86 6.75
C ALA A 55 4.90 -5.33 6.67
N GLY A 56 4.95 -4.63 7.81
CA GLY A 56 4.96 -3.16 7.87
C GLY A 56 6.20 -2.54 7.20
N VAL A 57 7.38 -3.11 7.44
CA VAL A 57 8.63 -2.67 6.79
C VAL A 57 8.55 -2.86 5.28
N LEU A 58 8.08 -4.01 4.80
CA LEU A 58 7.89 -4.26 3.37
C LEU A 58 6.90 -3.25 2.74
N GLY A 59 5.81 -2.92 3.44
CA GLY A 59 4.86 -1.89 3.00
C GLY A 59 5.50 -0.50 2.89
N ALA A 60 6.30 -0.11 3.89
CA ALA A 60 7.01 1.17 3.88
C ALA A 60 8.06 1.25 2.75
N LEU A 61 8.79 0.15 2.49
CA LEU A 61 9.71 0.06 1.36
C LEU A 61 8.99 0.18 0.01
N GLY A 62 7.81 -0.42 -0.13
CA GLY A 62 6.97 -0.26 -1.32
C GLY A 62 6.56 1.19 -1.56
N ALA A 63 6.14 1.90 -0.51
CA ALA A 63 5.81 3.33 -0.60
C ALA A 63 7.03 4.20 -0.93
N LEU A 64 8.20 3.87 -0.37
CA LEU A 64 9.46 4.52 -0.72
C LEU A 64 9.84 4.29 -2.20
N GLY A 65 9.55 3.11 -2.74
CA GLY A 65 9.72 2.81 -4.17
C GLY A 65 8.91 3.73 -5.08
N ILE A 66 7.66 4.05 -4.71
CA ILE A 66 6.85 5.04 -5.44
C ILE A 66 7.51 6.42 -5.42
N VAL A 67 8.04 6.84 -4.27
CA VAL A 67 8.72 8.14 -4.11
C VAL A 67 9.97 8.20 -4.99
N PHE A 68 10.79 7.16 -5.01
CA PHE A 68 11.96 7.09 -5.88
C PHE A 68 11.58 7.05 -7.37
N ALA A 69 10.51 6.36 -7.75
CA ALA A 69 10.02 6.39 -9.12
C ALA A 69 9.62 7.81 -9.54
N LEU A 70 8.97 8.58 -8.67
CA LEU A 70 8.62 9.98 -8.95
C LEU A 70 9.83 10.91 -9.03
N ILE A 71 10.84 10.72 -8.19
CA ILE A 71 12.06 11.54 -8.20
C ILE A 71 12.93 11.25 -9.43
N ASN A 72 12.93 10.00 -9.93
CA ASN A 72 13.66 9.59 -11.14
C ASN A 72 12.87 9.83 -12.45
N GLY A 73 11.92 10.78 -12.47
CA GLY A 73 11.20 11.19 -13.68
C GLY A 73 9.85 10.50 -13.91
N GLY A 74 9.38 9.69 -12.96
CA GLY A 74 8.03 9.12 -12.98
C GLY A 74 6.96 10.20 -12.81
N GLN A 75 5.88 10.08 -13.58
CA GLN A 75 4.81 11.08 -13.56
C GLN A 75 3.77 10.75 -12.47
N PRO A 76 3.33 11.74 -11.66
CA PRO A 76 2.30 11.53 -10.63
C PRO A 76 0.96 11.02 -11.16
N ASN A 77 0.69 11.22 -12.46
CA ASN A 77 -0.54 10.75 -13.11
C ASN A 77 -0.42 9.29 -13.59
N VAL A 78 0.75 8.65 -13.42
CA VAL A 78 1.02 7.27 -13.87
C VAL A 78 1.45 6.39 -12.71
N VAL A 79 2.47 6.79 -11.96
CA VAL A 79 3.12 5.91 -10.98
C VAL A 79 2.15 5.48 -9.88
N PRO A 80 1.43 6.40 -9.20
CA PRO A 80 0.46 6.00 -8.19
C PRO A 80 -0.71 5.18 -8.77
N PRO A 81 -1.42 5.61 -9.84
CA PRO A 81 -2.50 4.81 -10.41
C PRO A 81 -2.06 3.41 -10.85
N LEU A 82 -0.87 3.28 -11.46
CA LEU A 82 -0.32 1.99 -11.88
C LEU A 82 -0.10 1.06 -10.68
N VAL A 83 0.55 1.55 -9.62
CA VAL A 83 0.83 0.74 -8.43
C VAL A 83 -0.45 0.40 -7.67
N PHE A 84 -1.37 1.36 -7.50
CA PHE A 84 -2.63 1.13 -6.81
C PHE A 84 -3.60 0.24 -7.57
N ALA A 85 -3.52 0.17 -8.91
CA ALA A 85 -4.31 -0.75 -9.70
C ALA A 85 -3.69 -2.16 -9.79
N GLY A 86 -2.35 -2.25 -9.80
CA GLY A 86 -1.64 -3.53 -9.84
C GLY A 86 -1.53 -4.25 -8.49
N ALA A 87 -1.37 -3.51 -7.39
CA ALA A 87 -1.18 -4.09 -6.06
C ALA A 87 -2.34 -5.01 -5.61
N PRO A 88 -3.62 -4.68 -5.83
CA PRO A 88 -4.74 -5.58 -5.51
C PRO A 88 -4.66 -6.90 -6.26
N VAL A 89 -4.26 -6.89 -7.54
CA VAL A 89 -4.12 -8.09 -8.36
C VAL A 89 -3.03 -9.01 -7.77
N VAL A 90 -1.87 -8.45 -7.43
CA VAL A 90 -0.79 -9.20 -6.78
C VAL A 90 -1.24 -9.73 -5.42
N SER A 91 -1.89 -8.89 -4.61
CA SER A 91 -2.39 -9.28 -3.28
C SER A 91 -3.34 -10.47 -3.35
N VAL A 92 -4.18 -10.53 -4.38
CA VAL A 92 -5.11 -11.63 -4.62
C VAL A 92 -4.37 -12.93 -4.92
N PHE A 93 -3.38 -12.93 -5.83
CA PHE A 93 -2.59 -14.12 -6.13
C PHE A 93 -1.79 -14.60 -4.93
N VAL A 94 -1.15 -13.67 -4.21
CA VAL A 94 -0.40 -13.97 -3.00
C VAL A 94 -1.33 -14.56 -1.94
N ALA A 95 -2.52 -13.99 -1.73
CA ALA A 95 -3.50 -14.53 -0.80
C ALA A 95 -3.94 -15.96 -1.15
N MET A 96 -4.11 -16.29 -2.43
CA MET A 96 -4.42 -17.65 -2.86
C MET A 96 -3.28 -18.64 -2.62
N LEU A 97 -2.03 -18.19 -2.73
CA LEU A 97 -0.87 -19.04 -2.46
C LEU A 97 -0.74 -19.34 -0.97
N TYR A 98 -0.95 -18.34 -0.11
CA TYR A 98 -0.87 -18.52 1.35
C TYR A 98 -2.12 -19.17 1.96
N ASN A 99 -3.29 -18.95 1.39
CA ASN A 99 -4.56 -19.53 1.80
C ASN A 99 -5.23 -20.20 0.59
N PRO A 100 -4.80 -21.44 0.23
CA PRO A 100 -5.33 -22.13 -0.93
C PRO A 100 -6.84 -22.32 -0.80
N PRO A 101 -7.62 -21.94 -1.84
CA PRO A 101 -9.06 -22.01 -1.78
C PRO A 101 -9.50 -23.48 -1.74
N GLN A 102 -10.40 -23.79 -0.80
CA GLN A 102 -10.94 -25.15 -0.61
C GLN A 102 -11.76 -25.65 -1.82
N ASN A 103 -12.28 -24.72 -2.62
CA ASN A 103 -12.97 -24.99 -3.88
C ASN A 103 -12.31 -24.17 -5.00
N SER A 104 -12.27 -24.74 -6.20
CA SER A 104 -11.74 -24.07 -7.39
C SER A 104 -12.37 -22.68 -7.57
N PRO A 105 -11.57 -21.60 -7.74
CA PRO A 105 -12.12 -20.27 -7.96
C PRO A 105 -13.05 -20.26 -9.18
N SER A 106 -14.20 -19.59 -9.06
CA SER A 106 -15.15 -19.46 -10.16
C SER A 106 -14.48 -18.83 -11.39
N PRO A 107 -14.77 -19.30 -12.62
CA PRO A 107 -14.27 -18.65 -13.83
C PRO A 107 -14.55 -17.14 -13.93
N ILE A 108 -15.65 -16.67 -13.31
CA ILE A 108 -16.00 -15.24 -13.26
C ILE A 108 -14.95 -14.40 -12.52
N PHE A 109 -14.25 -15.01 -11.57
CA PHE A 109 -13.25 -14.36 -10.76
C PHE A 109 -12.02 -13.98 -11.61
N PHE A 110 -11.58 -14.90 -12.47
CA PHE A 110 -10.47 -14.64 -13.39
C PHE A 110 -10.84 -13.58 -14.43
N ILE A 111 -12.09 -13.58 -14.90
CA ILE A 111 -12.62 -12.50 -15.76
C ILE A 111 -12.55 -11.16 -15.03
N GLY A 112 -12.91 -11.12 -13.74
CA GLY A 112 -12.78 -9.94 -12.90
C GLY A 112 -11.34 -9.40 -12.81
N ILE A 113 -10.35 -10.28 -12.65
CA ILE A 113 -8.92 -9.90 -12.67
C ILE A 113 -8.53 -9.30 -14.02
N VAL A 114 -8.93 -9.93 -15.13
CA VAL A 114 -8.61 -9.43 -16.47
C VAL A 114 -9.28 -8.07 -16.72
N MET A 115 -10.53 -7.90 -16.30
CA MET A 115 -11.21 -6.60 -16.39
C MET A 115 -10.55 -5.52 -15.52
N ALA A 116 -10.09 -5.87 -14.31
CA ALA A 116 -9.36 -4.95 -13.45
C ALA A 116 -8.04 -4.51 -14.09
N ALA A 117 -7.29 -5.46 -14.67
CA ALA A 117 -6.06 -5.16 -15.40
C ALA A 117 -6.32 -4.31 -16.66
N ALA A 118 -7.39 -4.61 -17.41
CA ALA A 118 -7.80 -3.82 -18.56
C ALA A 118 -8.24 -2.41 -18.17
N GLY A 119 -8.99 -2.26 -17.09
CA GLY A 119 -9.40 -0.97 -16.53
C GLY A 119 -8.21 -0.13 -16.09
N ALA A 120 -7.22 -0.75 -15.43
CA ALA A 120 -5.95 -0.11 -15.09
C ALA A 120 -5.24 0.40 -16.35
N GLY A 121 -5.16 -0.44 -17.39
CA GLY A 121 -4.57 -0.08 -18.69
C GLY A 121 -5.29 1.10 -19.36
N LEU A 122 -6.63 1.10 -19.35
CA LEU A 122 -7.44 2.20 -19.91
C LEU A 122 -7.24 3.50 -19.15
N VAL A 123 -7.19 3.48 -17.81
CA VAL A 123 -6.94 4.68 -16.99
C VAL A 123 -5.56 5.27 -17.27
N LEU A 124 -4.56 4.43 -17.51
CA LEU A 124 -3.21 4.87 -17.85
C LEU A 124 -3.11 5.37 -19.30
N ALA A 125 -3.83 4.74 -20.24
CA ALA A 125 -3.84 5.12 -21.65
C ALA A 125 -4.59 6.43 -21.91
N TYR A 126 -5.74 6.63 -21.26
CA TYR A 126 -6.60 7.80 -21.41
C TYR A 126 -6.43 8.82 -20.27
N ARG A 127 -5.24 8.87 -19.67
CA ARG A 127 -4.92 9.84 -18.62
C ARG A 127 -5.10 11.28 -19.14
N PRO A 128 -5.76 12.18 -18.39
CA PRO A 128 -5.86 13.58 -18.78
C PRO A 128 -4.49 14.26 -18.65
N THR A 129 -4.08 14.97 -19.71
CA THR A 129 -2.87 15.81 -19.76
C THR A 129 -3.06 17.13 -19.03
#